data_AF-A0A402AD43-F1
#
_entry.id   AF-A0A402AD43-F1
#
_cell.length_a   1.000
_cell.length_b   1.000
_cell.length_c   1.000
_cell.angle_alpha   90.00
_cell.angle_beta   90.00
_cell.angle_gamma   90.00
#
_symmetry.space_group_name_H-M   'P 1'
#
loop_
_entity.id
_entity.type
_entity.pdbx_description
1 polymer ?
#
loop_
_entity_poly.entity_id
_entity_poly.type
_entity_poly.pdbx_seq_one_letter_code
_entity_poly.pdbx_strand_id
1 'polypeptide(L)'
;MGLIQIIRGFTAGHDAAGSSIGAKASFHIGCALNLNMTDEETDREIEKYQRKIEAGADFIMTQPIYELAPLERFLSRAGKPPVPMLLGYVMLHNSKHAEYLHNEVPGITIPEEVRNRLRAAGEHGNEEGLRIAQELLAEAYTHIQGVYLLPSYRRYDIVSELIKTLRAQQLA
;
A
#
# COMPACT_ATOMS: atom_id res chain seq x y z
N MET A 1 22.21 10.93 -3.39
CA MET A 1 21.32 11.51 -2.35
C MET A 1 19.88 11.21 -2.74
N GLY A 2 19.15 10.45 -1.94
CA GLY A 2 17.73 10.17 -2.17
C GLY A 2 16.81 11.25 -1.61
N LEU A 3 15.57 11.35 -2.11
CA LEU A 3 14.59 12.36 -1.67
C LEU A 3 14.35 12.33 -0.15
N ILE A 4 14.30 11.15 0.47
CA ILE A 4 14.15 11.00 1.93
C ILE A 4 15.28 11.71 2.67
N GLN A 5 16.53 11.54 2.22
CA GLN A 5 17.70 12.18 2.84
C GLN A 5 17.64 13.71 2.71
N ILE A 6 17.17 14.21 1.55
CA ILE A 6 17.01 15.66 1.32
C ILE A 6 15.94 16.23 2.27
N ILE A 7 14.77 15.59 2.34
CA ILE A 7 13.68 16.02 3.23
C ILE A 7 14.13 15.93 4.69
N ARG A 8 14.86 14.88 5.07
CA ARG A 8 15.45 14.74 6.40
C ARG A 8 16.42 15.89 6.70
N GLY A 9 17.21 16.31 5.72
CA GLY A 9 18.06 17.49 5.85
C GLY A 9 17.26 18.75 6.16
N PHE A 10 16.14 18.97 5.48
CA PHE A 10 15.26 20.11 5.78
C PHE A 10 14.73 20.06 7.22
N THR A 11 14.40 18.88 7.74
CA THR A 11 14.01 18.74 9.17
C THR A 11 15.17 19.00 10.14
N ALA A 12 16.42 18.80 9.70
CA ALA A 12 17.61 19.17 10.44
C ALA A 12 18.01 20.65 10.25
N GLY A 13 17.40 21.37 9.31
CA GLY A 13 17.64 22.79 9.04
C GLY A 13 18.69 23.06 7.97
N HIS A 14 19.01 22.08 7.12
CA HIS A 14 19.96 22.24 6.02
C HIS A 14 19.41 21.74 4.68
N ASP A 15 19.88 22.32 3.59
CA ASP A 15 19.58 21.85 2.23
C ASP A 15 20.48 20.67 1.82
N ALA A 16 20.33 20.21 0.58
CA ALA A 16 21.11 19.09 0.05
C ALA A 16 22.61 19.38 -0.07
N ALA A 17 23.02 20.65 -0.07
CA ALA A 17 24.43 21.09 -0.07
C ALA A 17 24.97 21.33 1.35
N GLY A 18 24.15 21.15 2.38
CA GLY A 18 24.51 21.42 3.78
C GLY A 18 24.36 22.87 4.20
N SER A 19 23.85 23.75 3.33
CA SER A 19 23.61 25.15 3.66
C SER A 19 22.38 25.29 4.54
N SER A 20 22.40 26.24 5.48
CA SER A 20 21.23 26.51 6.32
C SER A 20 20.04 26.97 5.48
N ILE A 21 18.86 26.41 5.77
CA ILE A 21 17.58 26.87 5.19
C ILE A 21 16.88 27.90 6.09
N GLY A 22 17.55 28.40 7.12
CA GLY A 22 16.99 29.30 8.12
C GLY A 22 16.19 28.55 9.18
N ALA A 23 14.93 28.22 8.90
CA ALA A 23 14.05 27.51 9.83
C ALA A 23 13.97 26.01 9.48
N LYS A 24 13.97 25.15 10.51
CA LYS A 24 13.77 23.70 10.33
C LYS A 24 12.36 23.43 9.79
N ALA A 25 12.28 22.52 8.82
CA ALA A 25 10.99 22.00 8.38
C ALA A 25 10.43 20.96 9.35
N SER A 26 9.12 20.74 9.30
CA SER A 26 8.43 19.68 10.04
C SER A 26 7.65 18.83 9.05
N PHE A 27 8.22 17.68 8.69
CA PHE A 27 7.64 16.72 7.75
C PHE A 27 7.51 15.36 8.42
N HIS A 28 6.46 14.62 8.05
CA HIS A 28 6.41 13.18 8.21
C HIS A 28 6.80 12.53 6.87
N ILE A 29 7.85 11.72 6.87
CA ILE A 29 8.48 11.22 5.65
C ILE A 29 7.99 9.80 5.37
N GLY A 30 7.05 9.65 4.44
CA GLY A 30 6.61 8.34 3.97
C GLY A 30 7.52 7.77 2.89
N CYS A 31 7.69 6.45 2.84
CA CYS A 31 8.34 5.77 1.72
C CYS A 31 7.45 4.73 1.05
N ALA A 32 7.57 4.60 -0.27
CA ALA A 32 6.82 3.60 -1.03
C ALA A 32 7.48 2.21 -0.93
N LEU A 33 6.68 1.14 -0.91
CA LEU A 33 7.15 -0.24 -0.96
C LEU A 33 6.37 -1.02 -2.05
N ASN A 34 7.06 -1.64 -3.00
CA ASN A 34 6.42 -2.61 -3.89
C ASN A 34 6.35 -3.98 -3.19
N LEU A 35 5.20 -4.65 -3.27
CA LEU A 35 5.01 -6.03 -2.82
C LEU A 35 4.80 -7.00 -3.99
N ASN A 36 4.34 -6.52 -5.14
CA ASN A 36 4.07 -7.32 -6.33
C ASN A 36 5.38 -7.57 -7.10
N MET A 37 6.12 -8.58 -6.66
CA MET A 37 7.46 -8.88 -7.17
C MET A 37 7.79 -10.36 -7.08
N THR A 38 8.69 -10.85 -7.95
CA THR A 38 9.20 -12.23 -7.88
C THR A 38 10.04 -12.47 -6.62
N ASP A 39 10.40 -13.72 -6.39
CA ASP A 39 11.29 -14.09 -5.29
C ASP A 39 12.66 -13.43 -5.39
N GLU A 40 13.26 -13.34 -6.59
CA GLU A 40 14.55 -12.67 -6.79
C GLU A 40 14.43 -11.14 -6.68
N GLU A 41 13.29 -10.57 -7.06
CA GLU A 41 13.01 -9.15 -6.90
C GLU A 41 12.76 -8.76 -5.45
N THR A 42 12.22 -9.68 -4.66
CA THR A 42 11.94 -9.49 -3.23
C THR A 42 13.19 -9.05 -2.48
N ASP A 43 14.31 -9.74 -2.68
CA ASP A 43 15.55 -9.43 -1.95
C ASP A 43 16.10 -8.05 -2.35
N ARG A 44 16.03 -7.69 -3.64
CA ARG A 44 16.42 -6.35 -4.11
C ARG A 44 15.54 -5.25 -3.56
N GLU A 45 14.24 -5.51 -3.42
CA GLU A 45 13.32 -4.53 -2.85
C GLU A 45 13.52 -4.39 -1.33
N ILE A 46 13.87 -5.47 -0.63
CA ILE A 46 14.26 -5.43 0.79
C ILE A 46 15.48 -4.52 0.99
N GLU A 47 16.50 -4.59 0.14
CA GLU A 47 17.64 -3.67 0.22
C GLU A 47 17.22 -2.20 0.02
N LYS A 48 16.33 -1.92 -0.94
CA LYS A 48 15.82 -0.56 -1.15
C LYS A 48 15.00 -0.10 0.05
N TYR A 49 14.19 -0.98 0.60
CA TYR A 49 13.40 -0.75 1.79
C TYR A 49 14.30 -0.40 2.99
N GLN A 50 15.34 -1.19 3.27
CA GLN A 50 16.29 -0.92 4.35
C GLN A 50 16.96 0.45 4.17
N ARG A 51 17.45 0.76 2.95
CA ARG A 51 18.01 2.09 2.65
C ARG A 51 17.03 3.24 2.87
N LYS A 52 15.73 3.05 2.59
CA LYS A 52 14.68 4.07 2.83
C LYS A 52 14.44 4.26 4.34
N ILE A 53 14.44 3.19 5.12
CA ILE A 53 14.30 3.23 6.58
C ILE A 53 15.52 3.93 7.20
N GLU A 54 16.73 3.53 6.84
CA GLU A 54 17.98 4.13 7.33
C GLU A 54 18.10 5.62 6.99
N ALA A 55 17.54 6.03 5.85
CA ALA A 55 17.48 7.44 5.45
C ALA A 55 16.51 8.28 6.32
N GLY A 56 15.69 7.65 7.16
CA GLY A 56 14.78 8.32 8.10
C GLY A 56 13.33 8.41 7.63
N ALA A 57 12.81 7.39 6.94
CA ALA A 57 11.38 7.29 6.70
C ALA A 57 10.61 7.02 8.02
N ASP A 58 9.53 7.75 8.24
CA ASP A 58 8.68 7.66 9.44
C ASP A 58 7.56 6.61 9.28
N PHE A 59 7.20 6.24 8.05
CA PHE A 59 6.20 5.22 7.74
C PHE A 59 6.35 4.67 6.32
N ILE A 60 5.69 3.55 6.03
CA ILE A 60 5.71 2.85 4.75
C ILE A 60 4.31 2.88 4.13
N MET A 61 4.24 3.10 2.82
CA MET A 61 3.03 2.96 2.01
C MET A 61 3.27 1.91 0.92
N THR A 62 2.52 0.81 0.96
CA THR A 62 2.72 -0.27 -0.02
C THR A 62 1.94 -0.01 -1.30
N GLN A 63 2.46 -0.44 -2.45
CA GLN A 63 1.61 -0.61 -3.62
C GLN A 63 0.45 -1.58 -3.33
N PRO A 64 -0.68 -1.46 -4.04
CA PRO A 64 -1.84 -2.30 -3.80
C PRO A 64 -1.56 -3.78 -4.07
N ILE A 65 -2.10 -4.63 -3.20
CA ILE A 65 -2.14 -6.09 -3.38
C ILE A 65 -3.59 -6.57 -3.34
N TYR A 66 -3.85 -7.73 -3.93
CA TYR A 66 -5.19 -8.33 -4.00
C TYR A 66 -5.21 -9.80 -3.53
N GLU A 67 -4.12 -10.20 -2.88
CA GLU A 67 -3.93 -11.46 -2.17
C GLU A 67 -2.86 -11.21 -1.09
N LEU A 68 -2.86 -12.03 -0.03
CA LEU A 68 -2.00 -11.82 1.12
C LEU A 68 -0.55 -12.28 0.88
N ALA A 69 -0.35 -13.27 0.01
CA ALA A 69 0.93 -13.94 -0.19
C ALA A 69 2.12 -13.01 -0.47
N PRO A 70 2.01 -11.92 -1.27
CA PRO A 70 3.11 -10.96 -1.46
C PRO A 70 3.56 -10.26 -0.17
N LEU A 71 2.62 -9.92 0.71
CA LEU A 71 2.91 -9.29 1.99
C LEU A 71 3.63 -10.28 2.93
N GLU A 72 3.11 -11.50 3.05
CA GLU A 72 3.72 -12.54 3.87
C GLU A 72 5.12 -12.91 3.39
N ARG A 73 5.30 -13.08 2.08
CA ARG A 73 6.61 -13.34 1.48
C ARG A 73 7.61 -12.24 1.87
N PHE A 74 7.23 -10.97 1.73
CA PHE A 74 8.09 -9.85 2.12
C PHE A 74 8.42 -9.88 3.61
N LEU A 75 7.41 -9.98 4.48
CA LEU A 75 7.59 -9.94 5.94
C LEU A 75 8.37 -11.13 6.48
N SER A 76 8.22 -12.32 5.89
CA SER A 76 8.98 -13.50 6.29
C SER A 76 10.50 -13.35 6.10
N ARG A 77 10.92 -12.51 5.14
CA ARG A 77 12.34 -12.24 4.84
C ARG A 77 12.84 -10.94 5.47
N ALA A 78 12.04 -9.87 5.40
CA ALA A 78 12.40 -8.55 5.91
C ALA A 78 12.23 -8.41 7.44
N GLY A 79 11.43 -9.29 8.04
CA GLY A 79 10.99 -9.17 9.42
C GLY A 79 9.93 -8.09 9.63
N LYS A 80 9.58 -7.87 10.90
CA LYS A 80 8.62 -6.84 11.28
C LYS A 80 9.18 -5.44 10.95
N PRO A 81 8.40 -4.57 10.28
CA PRO A 81 8.84 -3.20 10.01
C PRO A 81 9.12 -2.41 11.29
N PRO A 82 10.20 -1.61 11.34
CA PRO A 82 10.53 -0.79 12.50
C PRO A 82 9.69 0.50 12.57
N VAL A 83 8.96 0.81 11.49
CA VAL A 83 8.04 1.95 11.39
C VAL A 83 6.68 1.47 10.88
N PRO A 84 5.58 2.21 11.11
CA PRO A 84 4.25 1.79 10.68
C PRO A 84 4.16 1.52 9.17
N MET A 85 3.55 0.41 8.79
CA MET A 85 3.24 0.06 7.42
C MET A 85 1.74 0.25 7.14
N LEU A 86 1.44 1.01 6.09
CA LEU A 86 0.11 1.22 5.56
C LEU A 86 -0.05 0.45 4.25
N LEU A 87 -1.01 -0.48 4.21
CA LEU A 87 -1.32 -1.21 2.99
C LEU A 87 -2.18 -0.34 2.06
N GLY A 88 -1.71 -0.17 0.82
CA GLY A 88 -2.50 0.48 -0.22
C GLY A 88 -3.58 -0.46 -0.73
N TYR A 89 -4.78 0.07 -1.01
CA TYR A 89 -5.83 -0.70 -1.67
C TYR A 89 -6.65 0.18 -2.62
N VAL A 90 -6.77 -0.23 -3.88
CA VAL A 90 -7.63 0.44 -4.87
C VAL A 90 -8.94 -0.35 -4.95
N MET A 91 -10.06 0.36 -4.84
CA MET A 91 -11.38 -0.28 -4.85
C MET A 91 -11.71 -0.89 -6.22
N LEU A 92 -12.00 -2.20 -6.26
CA LEU A 92 -12.45 -2.87 -7.47
C LEU A 92 -13.96 -2.65 -7.70
N HIS A 93 -14.37 -2.62 -8.98
CA HIS A 93 -15.74 -2.27 -9.37
C HIS A 93 -16.40 -3.27 -10.32
N ASN A 94 -15.65 -3.80 -11.28
CA ASN A 94 -16.12 -4.81 -12.23
C ASN A 94 -14.91 -5.45 -12.91
N SER A 95 -15.16 -6.48 -13.70
CA SER A 95 -14.10 -7.19 -14.44
C SER A 95 -13.29 -6.25 -15.34
N LYS A 96 -13.93 -5.34 -16.10
CA LYS A 96 -13.20 -4.40 -16.98
C LYS A 96 -12.24 -3.50 -16.20
N HIS A 97 -12.66 -3.01 -15.04
CA HIS A 97 -11.82 -2.20 -14.17
C HIS A 97 -10.63 -3.01 -13.64
N ALA A 98 -10.85 -4.24 -13.18
CA ALA A 98 -9.77 -5.09 -12.70
C ALA A 98 -8.78 -5.49 -13.81
N GLU A 99 -9.26 -5.80 -15.02
CA GLU A 99 -8.40 -6.08 -16.17
C GLU A 99 -7.58 -4.84 -16.56
N TYR A 100 -8.17 -3.64 -16.54
CA TYR A 100 -7.43 -2.40 -16.78
C TYR A 100 -6.33 -2.19 -15.73
N LEU A 101 -6.65 -2.31 -14.44
CA LEU A 101 -5.66 -2.16 -13.38
C LEU A 101 -4.52 -3.16 -13.51
N HIS A 102 -4.83 -4.41 -13.85
CA HIS A 102 -3.83 -5.46 -13.98
C HIS A 102 -2.89 -5.27 -15.19
N ASN A 103 -3.44 -4.87 -16.34
CA ASN A 103 -2.69 -4.84 -17.59
C ASN A 103 -2.06 -3.46 -17.87
N GLU A 104 -2.70 -2.38 -17.43
CA GLU A 104 -2.35 -1.01 -17.84
C GLU A 104 -1.76 -0.15 -16.70
N VAL A 105 -1.86 -0.58 -15.44
CA VAL A 105 -1.37 0.20 -14.29
C VAL A 105 -0.10 -0.44 -13.70
N PRO A 106 1.08 0.19 -13.86
CA PRO A 106 2.33 -0.34 -13.32
C PRO A 106 2.28 -0.55 -11.81
N GLY A 107 2.79 -1.70 -11.35
CA GLY A 107 2.85 -2.07 -9.93
C GLY A 107 1.55 -2.64 -9.37
N ILE A 108 0.52 -2.83 -10.19
CA ILE A 108 -0.72 -3.50 -9.78
C ILE A 108 -0.82 -4.88 -10.43
N THR A 109 -0.74 -5.92 -9.59
CA THR A 109 -1.05 -7.30 -9.98
C THR A 109 -2.32 -7.73 -9.26
N ILE A 110 -3.33 -8.11 -10.03
CA ILE A 110 -4.56 -8.70 -9.49
C ILE A 110 -4.46 -10.20 -9.78
N PRO A 111 -4.77 -11.12 -8.85
CA PRO A 111 -4.83 -12.54 -9.15
C PRO A 111 -5.93 -12.88 -10.14
N GLU A 112 -5.74 -13.93 -10.94
CA GLU A 112 -6.75 -14.39 -11.89
C GLU A 112 -8.06 -14.75 -11.19
N GLU A 113 -7.99 -15.39 -10.02
CA GLU A 113 -9.15 -15.75 -9.20
C GLU A 113 -9.99 -14.51 -8.85
N VAL A 114 -9.35 -13.43 -8.42
CA VAL A 114 -10.03 -12.16 -8.11
C VAL A 114 -10.69 -11.57 -9.35
N ARG A 115 -10.02 -11.60 -10.51
CA ARG A 115 -10.61 -11.14 -11.78
C ARG A 115 -11.78 -12.01 -12.23
N ASN A 116 -11.69 -13.33 -12.02
CA ASN A 116 -12.74 -14.30 -12.34
C ASN A 116 -13.97 -14.10 -11.45
N ARG A 117 -13.80 -13.83 -10.16
CA ARG A 117 -14.89 -13.45 -9.24
C ARG A 117 -15.64 -12.22 -9.73
N LEU A 118 -14.92 -11.17 -10.12
CA LEU A 118 -15.52 -9.94 -10.67
C LEU A 118 -16.20 -10.17 -12.02
N ARG A 119 -15.73 -11.11 -12.84
CA ARG A 119 -16.38 -11.51 -14.08
C ARG A 119 -17.70 -12.23 -13.82
N ALA A 120 -17.70 -13.16 -12.86
CA ALA A 120 -18.89 -13.90 -12.45
C ALA A 120 -19.95 -13.02 -11.79
N ALA A 121 -19.53 -11.97 -11.07
CA ALA A 121 -20.45 -11.03 -10.40
C ALA A 121 -21.28 -10.19 -11.38
N GLY A 122 -20.83 -9.97 -12.63
CA GLY A 122 -21.54 -9.19 -13.63
C GLY A 122 -21.91 -7.78 -13.12
N GLU A 123 -23.19 -7.45 -13.13
CA GLU A 123 -23.72 -6.16 -12.65
C GLU A 123 -23.47 -5.92 -11.15
N HIS A 124 -23.26 -6.98 -10.36
CA HIS A 124 -22.95 -6.90 -8.92
C HIS A 124 -21.45 -6.71 -8.63
N GLY A 125 -20.65 -6.31 -9.62
CA GLY A 125 -19.20 -6.17 -9.45
C GLY A 125 -18.77 -5.22 -8.32
N ASN A 126 -19.58 -4.21 -7.97
CA ASN A 126 -19.29 -3.31 -6.85
C ASN A 126 -19.40 -4.03 -5.50
N GLU A 127 -20.44 -4.84 -5.32
CA GLU A 127 -20.66 -5.63 -4.10
C GLU A 127 -19.55 -6.68 -3.96
N GLU A 128 -19.16 -7.32 -5.06
CA GLU A 128 -18.05 -8.27 -5.08
C GLU A 128 -16.71 -7.60 -4.77
N GLY A 129 -16.44 -6.43 -5.36
CA GLY A 129 -15.23 -5.65 -5.09
C GLY A 129 -15.13 -5.22 -3.63
N LEU A 130 -16.25 -4.85 -3.00
CA LEU A 130 -16.32 -4.57 -1.57
C LEU A 130 -16.01 -5.83 -0.75
N ARG A 131 -16.57 -6.98 -1.12
CA ARG A 131 -16.33 -8.25 -0.42
C ARG A 131 -14.86 -8.68 -0.50
N ILE A 132 -14.26 -8.62 -1.68
CA ILE A 132 -12.82 -8.90 -1.89
C ILE A 132 -11.97 -7.98 -1.00
N ALA A 133 -12.31 -6.70 -0.92
CA ALA A 133 -11.60 -5.75 -0.05
C ALA A 133 -11.72 -6.13 1.44
N GLN A 134 -12.92 -6.50 1.89
CA GLN A 134 -13.15 -6.91 3.28
C GLN A 134 -12.36 -8.17 3.64
N GLU A 135 -12.39 -9.18 2.79
CA GLU A 135 -11.65 -10.45 2.98
C GLU A 135 -10.14 -10.19 3.13
N LEU A 136 -9.53 -9.54 2.12
CA LEU A 136 -8.10 -9.27 2.14
C LEU A 136 -7.68 -8.39 3.32
N LEU A 137 -8.42 -7.31 3.59
CA LEU A 137 -8.01 -6.35 4.61
C LEU A 137 -8.21 -6.90 6.03
N ALA A 138 -9.18 -7.80 6.24
CA ALA A 138 -9.33 -8.51 7.50
C ALA A 138 -8.11 -9.42 7.76
N GLU A 139 -7.63 -10.14 6.75
CA GLU A 139 -6.44 -11.00 6.87
C GLU A 139 -5.14 -10.19 7.02
N ALA A 140 -5.00 -9.10 6.26
CA ALA A 140 -3.79 -8.26 6.31
C ALA A 140 -3.65 -7.50 7.64
N TYR A 141 -4.74 -7.28 8.38
CA TYR A 141 -4.77 -6.43 9.57
C TYR A 141 -3.79 -6.86 10.66
N THR A 142 -3.51 -8.17 10.79
CA THR A 142 -2.55 -8.69 11.77
C THR A 142 -1.08 -8.39 11.42
N HIS A 143 -0.81 -7.98 10.18
CA HIS A 143 0.52 -7.76 9.62
C HIS A 143 0.89 -6.27 9.49
N ILE A 144 -0.10 -5.38 9.42
CA ILE A 144 0.05 -3.96 9.11
C ILE A 144 -0.49 -3.06 10.23
N GLN A 145 -0.18 -1.76 10.17
CA GLN A 145 -0.63 -0.78 11.17
C GLN A 145 -1.80 0.07 10.66
N GLY A 146 -2.14 -0.04 9.38
CA GLY A 146 -3.29 0.64 8.80
C GLY A 146 -3.41 0.38 7.30
N VAL A 147 -4.45 0.96 6.72
CA VAL A 147 -4.74 0.87 5.29
C VAL A 147 -4.95 2.28 4.73
N TYR A 148 -4.54 2.52 3.49
CA TYR A 148 -4.93 3.73 2.77
C TYR A 148 -5.71 3.34 1.51
N LEU A 149 -6.93 3.87 1.43
CA LEU A 149 -7.90 3.47 0.42
C LEU A 149 -7.91 4.47 -0.73
N LEU A 150 -7.82 3.96 -1.95
CA LEU A 150 -7.86 4.72 -3.19
C LEU A 150 -9.23 4.49 -3.84
N PRO A 151 -10.17 5.44 -3.72
CA PRO A 151 -11.47 5.34 -4.37
C PRO A 151 -11.31 5.46 -5.89
N SER A 152 -12.00 4.61 -6.63
CA SER A 152 -12.12 4.71 -8.08
C SER A 152 -13.44 5.39 -8.47
N TYR A 153 -13.44 6.10 -9.60
CA TYR A 153 -14.61 6.78 -10.19
C TYR A 153 -15.43 7.67 -9.24
N ARG A 154 -14.78 8.30 -8.24
CA ARG A 154 -15.45 9.13 -7.21
C ARG A 154 -16.51 8.38 -6.39
N ARG A 155 -16.44 7.05 -6.31
CA ARG A 155 -17.35 6.19 -5.52
C ARG A 155 -16.92 6.14 -4.05
N TYR A 156 -17.07 7.28 -3.36
CA TYR A 156 -16.74 7.40 -1.94
C TYR A 156 -17.74 6.68 -1.02
N ASP A 157 -18.93 6.37 -1.53
CA ASP A 157 -19.98 5.59 -0.87
C ASP A 157 -19.46 4.21 -0.44
N ILE A 158 -18.86 3.47 -1.38
CA ILE A 158 -18.36 2.11 -1.15
C ILE A 158 -17.18 2.14 -0.16
N VAL A 159 -16.29 3.13 -0.27
CA VAL A 159 -15.18 3.31 0.67
C VAL A 159 -15.69 3.59 2.09
N SER A 160 -16.74 4.41 2.23
CA SER A 160 -17.36 4.68 3.54
C SER A 160 -17.93 3.42 4.17
N GLU A 161 -18.57 2.56 3.37
CA GLU A 161 -19.08 1.28 3.83
C GLU A 161 -17.95 0.36 4.30
N LEU A 162 -16.89 0.21 3.51
CA LEU A 162 -15.70 -0.57 3.89
C LEU A 162 -15.11 -0.10 5.22
N ILE A 163 -14.92 1.21 5.41
CA ILE A 163 -14.38 1.77 6.65
C ILE A 163 -15.26 1.43 7.86
N LYS A 164 -16.59 1.46 7.72
CA LYS A 164 -17.50 1.09 8.81
C LYS A 164 -17.34 -0.38 9.18
N THR A 165 -17.26 -1.27 8.18
CA THR A 165 -17.06 -2.71 8.40
C THR A 165 -15.72 -2.99 9.08
N LEU A 166 -14.62 -2.42 8.59
CA LEU A 166 -13.28 -2.63 9.16
C LEU A 166 -13.20 -2.14 10.62
N ARG A 167 -13.81 -0.99 10.93
CA ARG A 167 -13.85 -0.48 12.32
C ARG A 167 -14.71 -1.34 13.23
N ALA A 168 -15.82 -1.89 12.75
CA ALA A 168 -16.66 -2.79 13.54
C ALA A 168 -15.92 -4.10 13.87
N GLN A 169 -15.17 -4.64 12.93
CA GLN A 169 -14.33 -5.84 13.13
C GLN A 169 -13.16 -5.59 14.10
N GLN A 170 -12.63 -4.37 14.15
CA GLN A 170 -11.57 -3.99 15.10
C GLN A 170 -12.05 -3.91 16.56
N LEU A 171 -13.35 -3.67 16.77
CA LEU A 171 -13.97 -3.54 18.09
C LEU A 171 -14.54 -4.85 18.64
N ALA A 172 -14.52 -5.93 17.85
CA ALA A 172 -15.04 -7.25 18.18
C ALA A 172 -13.91 -8.18 18.67
#